data_AF-A0A4R4AHM0-F1
#
_entry.id   AF-A0A4R4AHM0-F1
#
_cell.length_a   1.000
_cell.length_b   1.000
_cell.length_c   1.000
_cell.angle_alpha   90.00
_cell.angle_beta   90.00
_cell.angle_gamma   90.00
#
_symmetry.space_group_name_H-M   'P 1'
#
loop_
_entity.id
_entity.type
_entity.pdbx_description
1 polymer ?
#
loop_
_entity_poly.entity_id
_entity_poly.type
_entity_poly.pdbx_seq_one_letter_code
_entity_poly.pdbx_strand_id
1 'polypeptide(L)'
;MEYANLSVEEIRRQLEEAESKQSELKRALEIRRREAKKEVAQEVRDLIQQRGYDLAEIVELLDGKKPRRTGARKSSGSRQYTEYFDPENPENVYVRGVLPRWMKDKMTEKGLDHSSKEDRDTFKKTYLQVKNG
;
A
#
# COMPACT_ATOMS: atom_id res chain seq x y z
N MET A 1 29.16 15.54 32.04
CA MET A 1 28.82 14.71 33.21
C MET A 1 30.01 13.80 33.47
N GLU A 2 30.70 13.99 34.60
CA GLU A 2 31.82 13.14 34.99
C GLU A 2 31.28 11.92 35.74
N TYR A 3 31.23 10.78 35.05
CA TYR A 3 30.80 9.50 35.63
C TYR A 3 31.91 8.80 36.44
N ALA A 4 33.10 9.42 36.53
CA ALA A 4 34.30 8.84 37.11
C ALA A 4 34.21 8.60 38.63
N ASN A 5 33.26 9.26 39.31
CA ASN A 5 33.09 9.18 40.78
C ASN A 5 31.87 8.36 41.22
N LEU A 6 31.12 7.75 40.30
CA LEU A 6 29.94 6.94 40.65
C LEU A 6 30.33 5.48 40.86
N SER A 7 29.74 4.83 41.87
CA SER A 7 29.85 3.38 41.99
C SER A 7 29.06 2.68 40.87
N VAL A 8 29.40 1.41 40.63
CA VAL A 8 28.71 0.56 39.64
C VAL A 8 27.20 0.50 39.89
N GLU A 9 26.79 0.45 41.16
CA GLU A 9 25.37 0.40 41.55
C GLU A 9 24.66 1.73 41.26
N GLU A 10 25.33 2.87 41.45
CA GLU A 10 24.76 4.18 41.12
C GLU A 10 24.65 4.39 39.60
N ILE A 11 25.62 3.89 38.81
CA ILE A 11 25.55 3.91 37.35
C ILE A 11 24.37 3.04 36.86
N ARG A 12 24.18 1.84 37.44
CA ARG A 12 23.04 0.97 37.12
C ARG A 12 21.71 1.61 37.44
N ARG A 13 21.58 2.24 38.62
CA ARG A 13 20.37 2.97 39.00
C ARG A 13 20.07 4.11 38.03
N GLN A 14 21.09 4.88 37.63
CA GLN A 14 20.92 5.96 36.66
C GLN A 14 20.52 5.44 35.27
N LEU A 15 21.05 4.29 34.84
CA LEU A 15 20.65 3.64 33.60
C LEU A 15 19.17 3.23 33.64
N GLU A 16 18.74 2.55 34.69
CA GLU A 16 17.34 2.12 34.86
C GLU A 16 16.38 3.33 34.90
N GLU A 17 16.77 4.39 35.61
CA GLU A 17 16.00 5.64 35.67
C GLU A 17 15.92 6.32 34.29
N ALA A 18 17.03 6.33 33.53
CA ALA A 18 17.06 6.89 32.18
C ALA A 18 16.21 6.08 31.20
N GLU A 19 16.24 4.76 31.28
CA GLU A 19 15.41 3.86 30.46
C GLU A 19 13.92 4.03 30.75
N SER A 20 13.55 4.13 32.04
CA SER A 20 12.18 4.42 32.46
C SER A 20 11.70 5.75 31.90
N LYS A 21 12.48 6.84 32.10
CA LYS A 21 12.17 8.17 31.56
C LYS A 21 12.06 8.17 30.04
N GLN A 22 12.94 7.43 29.35
CA GLN A 22 12.89 7.32 27.90
C GLN A 22 11.60 6.64 27.43
N SER A 23 11.17 5.58 28.12
CA SER A 23 9.91 4.88 27.85
C SER A 23 8.71 5.80 28.05
N GLU A 24 8.66 6.55 29.15
CA GLU A 24 7.60 7.52 29.44
C GLU A 24 7.53 8.63 28.38
N LEU A 25 8.67 9.20 28.01
CA LEU A 25 8.75 10.23 26.97
C LEU A 25 8.30 9.70 25.60
N LYS A 26 8.62 8.46 25.24
CA LYS A 26 8.14 7.84 23.99
C LYS A 26 6.61 7.70 24.00
N ARG A 27 6.02 7.28 25.11
CA ARG A 27 4.56 7.18 25.25
C ARG A 27 3.90 8.56 25.15
N ALA A 28 4.43 9.54 25.87
CA ALA A 28 3.93 10.91 25.82
C ALA A 28 4.02 11.51 24.41
N LEU A 29 5.12 11.27 23.69
CA LEU A 29 5.30 11.71 22.31
C LEU A 29 4.27 11.08 21.37
N GLU A 30 3.96 9.80 21.53
CA GLU A 30 2.96 9.12 20.71
C GLU A 30 1.56 9.70 20.93
N ILE A 31 1.19 9.93 22.20
CA ILE A 31 -0.09 10.57 22.57
C ILE A 31 -0.18 11.95 21.93
N ARG A 32 0.83 12.81 22.14
CA ARG A 32 0.91 14.15 21.53
C ARG A 32 0.81 14.13 20.02
N ARG A 33 1.45 13.16 19.34
CA ARG A 33 1.35 13.01 17.88
C ARG A 33 -0.07 12.66 17.43
N ARG A 34 -0.78 11.80 18.16
CA ARG A 34 -2.16 11.43 17.85
C ARG A 34 -3.11 12.61 18.02
N GLU A 35 -2.92 13.39 19.09
CA GLU A 35 -3.68 14.62 19.35
C GLU A 35 -3.41 15.68 18.28
N ALA A 36 -2.15 16.01 18.02
CA ALA A 36 -1.76 16.97 17.00
C ALA A 36 -2.28 16.58 15.60
N LYS A 37 -2.29 15.29 15.26
CA LYS A 37 -2.87 14.82 13.98
C LYS A 37 -4.37 15.11 13.89
N LYS A 38 -5.11 14.99 14.99
CA LYS A 38 -6.54 15.31 15.04
C LYS A 38 -6.78 16.81 14.95
N GLU A 39 -5.97 17.61 15.65
CA GLU A 39 -6.00 19.08 15.58
C GLU A 39 -5.79 19.56 14.14
N VAL A 40 -4.74 19.09 13.47
CA VAL A 40 -4.48 19.41 12.05
C VAL A 40 -5.65 19.01 11.16
N ALA A 41 -6.23 17.83 11.36
CA ALA A 41 -7.38 17.38 10.57
C ALA A 41 -8.62 18.29 10.78
N GLN A 42 -8.81 18.77 12.00
CA GLN A 42 -9.89 19.70 12.33
C GLN A 42 -9.63 21.08 11.70
N GLU A 43 -8.42 21.63 11.83
CA GLU A 43 -8.03 22.91 11.21
C GLU A 43 -8.24 22.89 9.69
N VAL A 44 -7.84 21.81 9.03
CA VAL A 44 -8.04 21.65 7.58
C VAL A 44 -9.53 21.58 7.24
N ARG A 45 -10.34 20.84 8.01
CA ARG A 45 -11.79 20.78 7.81
C ARG A 45 -12.44 22.15 7.97
N ASP A 46 -12.08 22.89 9.01
CA ASP A 46 -12.66 24.20 9.28
C ASP A 46 -12.28 25.19 8.19
N LEU A 47 -11.03 25.16 7.72
CA LEU A 47 -10.57 25.99 6.60
C LEU A 47 -11.37 25.71 5.32
N ILE A 48 -11.63 24.43 5.01
CA ILE A 48 -12.40 24.02 3.83
C ILE A 48 -13.84 24.57 3.92
N GLN A 49 -14.49 24.40 5.08
CA GLN A 49 -15.86 24.86 5.32
C GLN A 49 -15.97 26.39 5.30
N GLN A 50 -15.01 27.10 5.90
CA GLN A 50 -14.97 28.58 5.88
C GLN A 50 -14.88 29.14 4.46
N ARG A 51 -14.27 28.40 3.54
CA ARG A 51 -14.17 28.76 2.12
C ARG A 51 -15.39 28.32 1.31
N GLY A 52 -16.38 27.67 1.94
CA GLY A 52 -17.63 27.23 1.33
C GLY A 52 -17.51 25.98 0.47
N TYR A 53 -16.44 25.19 0.66
CA TYR A 53 -16.21 23.95 -0.10
C TYR A 53 -16.63 22.72 0.69
N ASP A 54 -16.96 21.64 -0.02
CA ASP A 54 -17.23 20.34 0.60
C ASP A 54 -15.92 19.59 0.89
N LEU A 55 -15.86 18.95 2.05
CA LEU A 55 -14.67 18.21 2.49
C LEU A 55 -14.34 17.04 1.57
N ALA A 56 -15.34 16.30 1.08
CA ALA A 56 -15.09 15.16 0.21
C ALA A 56 -14.55 15.61 -1.14
N GLU A 57 -15.10 16.69 -1.72
CA GLU A 57 -14.60 17.27 -2.97
C GLU A 57 -13.14 17.71 -2.87
N ILE A 58 -12.77 18.40 -1.79
CA ILE A 58 -11.38 18.85 -1.59
C ILE A 58 -10.44 17.67 -1.35
N VAL A 59 -10.85 16.66 -0.58
CA VAL A 59 -10.03 15.46 -0.34
C VAL A 59 -9.77 14.72 -1.65
N GLU A 60 -10.74 14.62 -2.57
CA GLU A 60 -10.54 14.02 -3.89
C GLU A 60 -9.49 14.77 -4.74
N LEU A 61 -9.42 16.09 -4.61
CA LEU A 61 -8.41 16.91 -5.29
C LEU A 61 -7.02 16.75 -4.67
N LEU A 62 -6.94 16.57 -3.35
CA LEU A 62 -5.68 16.38 -2.60
C LEU A 62 -5.10 14.97 -2.75
N ASP A 63 -5.94 13.93 -2.92
CA ASP A 63 -5.49 12.53 -3.00
C ASP A 63 -4.74 12.22 -4.31
N GLY A 64 -4.56 13.19 -5.22
CA GLY A 64 -3.79 13.08 -6.47
C GLY A 64 -4.33 12.03 -7.47
N LYS A 65 -5.30 11.23 -7.06
CA LYS A 65 -6.05 10.27 -7.84
C LYS A 65 -7.20 11.02 -8.49
N LYS A 66 -6.96 11.41 -9.75
CA LYS A 66 -7.93 11.95 -10.72
C LYS A 66 -9.40 11.65 -10.36
N PRO A 67 -10.28 12.67 -10.23
CA PRO A 67 -11.64 12.48 -9.76
C PRO A 67 -12.44 11.60 -10.73
N ARG A 68 -13.05 10.55 -10.19
CA ARG A 68 -14.04 9.72 -10.90
C ARG A 68 -15.34 10.51 -10.95
N ARG A 69 -15.51 11.33 -11.99
CA ARG A 69 -16.77 12.01 -12.31
C ARG A 69 -17.92 11.01 -12.37
N THR A 70 -18.81 11.08 -11.39
CA THR A 70 -20.12 10.42 -11.39
C THR A 70 -21.08 11.28 -12.23
N GLY A 71 -21.21 10.91 -13.50
CA GLY A 71 -22.14 11.55 -14.44
C GLY A 71 -22.33 10.70 -15.69
N ALA A 72 -23.36 9.86 -15.65
CA ALA A 72 -24.03 9.20 -16.78
C ALA A 72 -23.18 8.51 -17.86
N ARG A 73 -23.16 7.16 -17.78
CA ARG A 73 -23.09 6.19 -18.89
C ARG A 73 -22.13 6.52 -20.05
N LYS A 74 -20.88 6.05 -19.93
CA LYS A 74 -20.12 5.30 -20.94
C LYS A 74 -18.90 4.66 -20.26
N SER A 75 -18.59 3.44 -20.65
CA SER A 75 -17.64 2.53 -20.01
C SER A 75 -16.24 3.14 -19.82
N SER A 76 -15.68 2.86 -18.65
CA SER A 76 -14.26 2.58 -18.42
C SER A 76 -13.22 3.33 -19.28
N GLY A 77 -12.69 4.43 -18.75
CA GLY A 77 -11.28 4.77 -18.95
C GLY A 77 -10.35 3.86 -18.13
N SER A 78 -10.66 2.56 -18.03
CA SER A 78 -9.71 1.57 -17.56
C SER A 78 -8.61 1.51 -18.60
N ARG A 79 -7.34 1.51 -18.20
CA ARG A 79 -6.39 0.71 -18.96
C ARG A 79 -6.94 -0.71 -18.89
N GLN A 80 -7.68 -1.13 -19.92
CA GLN A 80 -8.10 -2.51 -20.10
C GLN A 80 -6.80 -3.27 -20.31
N TYR A 81 -6.27 -3.81 -19.21
CA TYR A 81 -5.18 -4.76 -19.30
C TYR A 81 -5.79 -6.04 -19.87
N THR A 82 -5.09 -6.64 -20.83
CA THR A 82 -5.48 -7.92 -21.42
C THR A 82 -5.63 -8.95 -20.30
N GLU A 83 -6.85 -9.40 -20.05
CA GLU A 83 -7.13 -10.48 -19.12
C GLU A 83 -6.94 -11.80 -19.87
N TYR A 84 -6.01 -12.61 -19.39
CA TYR A 84 -5.76 -13.95 -19.88
C TYR A 84 -6.45 -14.94 -18.96
N PHE A 85 -7.16 -15.92 -19.51
CA PHE A 85 -7.72 -17.03 -18.73
C PHE A 85 -7.23 -18.37 -19.26
N ASP A 86 -7.17 -19.34 -18.35
CA ASP A 86 -6.92 -20.74 -18.67
C ASP A 86 -8.18 -21.35 -19.29
N PRO A 87 -8.14 -21.86 -20.54
CA PRO A 87 -9.30 -22.49 -21.16
C PRO A 87 -9.74 -23.78 -20.46
N GLU A 88 -8.85 -24.45 -19.71
CA GLU A 88 -9.17 -25.67 -18.96
C GLU A 88 -9.79 -25.35 -17.59
N ASN A 89 -9.55 -24.15 -17.05
CA ASN A 89 -10.15 -23.68 -15.80
C ASN A 89 -10.42 -22.16 -15.85
N PRO A 90 -11.67 -21.75 -16.20
CA PRO A 90 -12.01 -20.33 -16.37
C PRO A 90 -11.87 -19.46 -15.11
N GLU A 91 -11.72 -20.04 -13.92
CA GLU A 91 -11.45 -19.30 -12.68
C GLU A 91 -9.99 -18.82 -12.59
N ASN A 92 -9.10 -19.46 -13.33
CA ASN A 92 -7.68 -19.08 -13.41
C ASN A 92 -7.51 -17.88 -14.37
N VAL A 93 -7.55 -16.68 -13.80
CA VAL A 93 -7.38 -15.42 -14.55
C VAL A 93 -6.06 -14.74 -14.20
N TYR A 94 -5.31 -14.33 -15.22
CA TYR A 94 -4.07 -13.55 -15.12
C TYR A 94 -4.19 -12.25 -15.89
N VAL A 95 -3.91 -11.12 -15.23
CA VAL A 95 -4.03 -9.78 -15.84
C VAL A 95 -2.67 -9.11 -15.97
N ARG A 96 -1.94 -8.96 -14.86
CA ARG A 96 -0.60 -8.36 -14.84
C ARG A 96 0.13 -8.68 -13.54
N GLY A 97 1.45 -8.50 -13.54
CA GLY A 97 2.28 -8.66 -12.35
C GLY A 97 2.90 -10.05 -12.23
N VAL A 98 3.22 -10.46 -11.01
CA VAL A 98 3.86 -11.74 -10.72
C VAL A 98 2.98 -12.89 -11.22
N LEU A 99 3.60 -13.90 -11.83
CA LEU A 99 2.88 -15.07 -12.30
C LEU A 99 2.22 -15.82 -11.13
N PRO A 100 0.91 -16.09 -11.18
CA PRO A 100 0.24 -16.88 -10.18
C PRO A 100 0.72 -18.34 -10.24
N ARG A 101 0.56 -19.07 -9.13
CA ARG A 101 1.09 -20.42 -8.97
C ARG A 101 0.60 -21.37 -10.08
N TRP A 102 -0.71 -21.36 -10.37
CA TRP A 102 -1.31 -22.20 -11.42
C TRP A 102 -0.67 -21.98 -12.79
N MET A 103 -0.30 -20.74 -13.11
CA MET A 103 0.29 -20.40 -14.40
C MET A 103 1.74 -20.89 -14.50
N LYS A 104 2.49 -20.84 -13.39
CA LYS A 104 3.84 -21.40 -13.31
C LYS A 104 3.81 -22.92 -13.45
N ASP A 105 2.93 -23.58 -12.71
CA ASP A 105 2.79 -25.04 -12.73
C ASP A 105 2.44 -25.53 -14.15
N LYS A 106 1.52 -24.84 -14.84
CA LYS A 106 1.15 -25.13 -16.24
C LYS A 106 2.26 -24.86 -17.26
N MET A 107 3.09 -23.83 -17.03
CA MET A 107 4.27 -23.60 -17.86
C MET A 107 5.28 -24.74 -17.72
N THR A 108 5.55 -25.17 -16.48
CA THR A 108 6.45 -26.29 -16.20
C THR A 108 5.94 -27.61 -16.79
N GLU A 109 4.63 -27.89 -16.69
CA GLU A 109 4.00 -29.06 -17.33
C GLU A 109 4.19 -29.10 -18.85
N LYS A 110 4.31 -27.94 -19.50
CA LYS A 110 4.53 -27.80 -20.95
C LYS A 110 6.00 -27.70 -21.33
N GLY A 111 6.91 -27.88 -20.37
CA GLY A 111 8.35 -27.77 -20.60
C GLY A 111 8.84 -26.34 -20.83
N LEU A 112 8.09 -25.33 -20.38
CA LEU A 112 8.44 -23.91 -20.50
C LEU A 112 9.00 -23.38 -19.18
N ASP A 113 10.03 -22.53 -19.25
CA ASP A 113 10.61 -21.88 -18.09
C ASP A 113 9.86 -20.58 -17.74
N HIS A 114 9.20 -20.55 -16.57
CA HIS A 114 8.48 -19.37 -16.10
C HIS A 114 9.39 -18.18 -15.74
N SER A 115 10.71 -18.39 -15.62
CA SER A 115 11.70 -17.33 -15.39
C SER A 115 12.13 -16.65 -16.69
N SER A 116 12.16 -17.40 -17.80
CA SER A 116 12.41 -16.89 -19.16
C SER A 116 11.29 -15.96 -19.61
N LYS A 117 11.66 -14.81 -20.19
CA LYS A 117 10.66 -13.89 -20.76
C LYS A 117 10.03 -14.46 -22.03
N GLU A 118 10.82 -15.11 -22.87
CA GLU A 118 10.39 -15.65 -24.16
C GLU A 118 9.37 -16.78 -23.98
N ASP A 119 9.60 -17.65 -22.99
CA ASP A 119 8.69 -18.75 -22.65
C ASP A 119 7.38 -18.24 -22.05
N ARG A 120 7.43 -17.17 -21.24
CA ARG A 120 6.24 -16.50 -20.71
C ARG A 120 5.38 -15.90 -21.81
N ASP A 121 6.01 -15.22 -22.77
CA ASP A 121 5.30 -14.60 -23.87
C ASP A 121 4.76 -15.65 -24.85
N THR A 122 5.47 -16.76 -25.05
CA THR A 122 5.03 -17.92 -25.82
C THR A 122 3.80 -18.55 -25.18
N PHE A 123 3.85 -18.87 -23.88
CA PHE A 123 2.73 -19.47 -23.15
C PHE A 123 1.45 -18.61 -23.19
N LYS A 124 1.60 -17.29 -23.02
CA LYS A 124 0.46 -16.35 -23.10
C LYS A 124 -0.19 -16.29 -24.49
N LYS A 125 0.59 -16.52 -25.56
CA LYS A 125 0.10 -16.49 -26.94
C LYS A 125 -0.50 -17.82 -27.40
N THR A 126 0.06 -18.94 -26.92
CA THR A 126 -0.28 -20.27 -27.45
C THR A 126 -1.31 -21.03 -26.60
N TYR A 127 -1.38 -20.74 -25.29
CA TYR A 127 -2.20 -21.52 -24.37
C TYR A 127 -3.31 -20.72 -23.69
N LEU A 128 -3.06 -19.46 -23.34
CA LEU A 128 -4.07 -18.63 -22.68
C LEU A 128 -5.02 -17.98 -23.69
N GLN A 129 -6.29 -17.87 -23.29
CA GLN A 129 -7.28 -17.13 -24.07
C GLN A 129 -7.44 -15.71 -23.53
N VAL A 130 -7.61 -14.75 -24.43
CA VAL A 130 -7.86 -13.36 -24.06
C VAL A 130 -9.34 -13.15 -23.82
N LYS A 131 -9.71 -12.69 -22.64
CA LYS A 131 -11.05 -12.23 -22.34
C LYS A 131 -11.18 -10.80 -22.88
N ASN A 132 -11.83 -10.67 -24.04
CA ASN A 132 -12.20 -9.36 -24.57
C ASN A 132 -13.32 -8.79 -23.67
N GLY A 133 -13.06 -7.66 -23.02
CA GLY A 133 -14.02 -6.92 -22.19
C GLY A 133 -14.82 -5.89 -22.97
#